data_AF-A0A5J6V8B3-F1
#
_entry.id   AF-A0A5J6V8B3-F1
#
_cell.length_a   1.000
_cell.length_b   1.000
_cell.length_c   1.000
_cell.angle_alpha   90.00
_cell.angle_beta   90.00
_cell.angle_gamma   90.00
#
_symmetry.space_group_name_H-M   'P 1'
#
loop_
_entity.id
_entity.type
_entity.pdbx_description
1 polymer ?
#
loop_
_entity_poly.entity_id
_entity_poly.type
_entity_poly.pdbx_seq_one_letter_code
_entity_poly.pdbx_strand_id
1 'polypeptide(L)'
;MRKHVNDAGEWPASGPGSTKPGSGLRTFGLIVIGALIAVLVGGVGLFLGLRLGKDDPEPVEDLAASTIPVAATVEPAAVTEEPRDEVLGNAELAERYGRSVFKVETDGCGMEGWGTAWVLDDKHLVTNWHVVSNDPTPDLVSRDGVIRFSGEVIGGQTDPDVAVIRVDETLPNALPWADTDDLREGQEIVSLGFPAPAGDFSVTPSTIISFQRSGSTREAIRGDGALDRGNSGGPALTRDGAVAGVATVMVQERNQLQMVPLLFTANALQRSVDDIVANPQQVEAECDPQYAVLPDGWESDFDDWFTHGPQAYGDDATLDRLWDSCSAGDLGACDDLYWASAFGSEYEAFAISCGGTSDGAFGSCEASAEWDAQVAEWEAEEQRQEEERQQEERRQEEERQQEERAQAQLLTALLTSCQNGDMQACDDLQGEAGWGTTEYEVAWSCGGHYPDGYGACVDREAEAAELTVLVGQCQAGDMQACDDLFWASGYETPEEAVAEDCGGFYPGRGGMCVYTEENG
;
A
#
# COMPACT_ATOMS: atom_id res chain seq x y z
N MET A 1 24.89 -39.86 -40.80
CA MET A 1 26.12 -40.41 -40.18
C MET A 1 25.95 -40.25 -38.67
N ARG A 2 25.42 -41.21 -37.90
CA ARG A 2 26.08 -42.39 -37.30
C ARG A 2 27.47 -42.11 -36.71
N LYS A 3 27.56 -41.97 -35.38
CA LYS A 3 28.15 -42.92 -34.40
C LYS A 3 28.32 -42.19 -33.05
N HIS A 4 27.54 -42.55 -32.03
CA HIS A 4 27.70 -43.69 -31.09
C HIS A 4 28.62 -43.32 -29.90
N VAL A 5 28.09 -43.16 -28.66
CA VAL A 5 27.67 -44.21 -27.67
C VAL A 5 28.88 -44.65 -26.81
N ASN A 6 28.89 -44.79 -25.47
CA ASN A 6 28.05 -45.43 -24.43
C ASN A 6 28.39 -44.77 -23.07
N ASP A 7 27.50 -44.55 -22.10
CA ASP A 7 26.75 -45.48 -21.21
C ASP A 7 27.53 -46.14 -20.07
N ALA A 8 26.88 -46.12 -18.89
CA ALA A 8 26.84 -47.06 -17.76
C ALA A 8 27.11 -46.37 -16.40
N GLY A 9 26.34 -46.58 -15.33
CA GLY A 9 25.32 -47.60 -15.11
C GLY A 9 24.58 -47.43 -13.77
N GLU A 10 23.68 -48.38 -13.56
CA GLU A 10 22.51 -48.39 -12.70
C GLU A 10 22.75 -48.70 -11.20
N TRP A 11 21.66 -48.44 -10.45
CA TRP A 11 21.29 -48.72 -9.05
C TRP A 11 21.61 -50.11 -8.48
N PRO A 12 21.53 -50.29 -7.14
CA PRO A 12 20.31 -50.88 -6.57
C PRO A 12 19.87 -50.35 -5.18
N ALA A 13 18.61 -50.63 -4.84
CA ALA A 13 17.95 -50.40 -3.56
C ALA A 13 18.10 -51.56 -2.54
N SER A 14 18.02 -51.28 -1.24
CA SER A 14 17.48 -52.18 -0.18
C SER A 14 17.38 -51.46 1.19
N GLY A 15 16.25 -51.58 1.90
CA GLY A 15 16.06 -51.19 3.32
C GLY A 15 16.22 -52.39 4.27
N PRO A 16 15.56 -52.47 5.45
CA PRO A 16 15.35 -51.50 6.55
C PRO A 16 16.01 -51.99 7.88
N GLY A 17 16.05 -51.17 8.94
CA GLY A 17 16.51 -51.65 10.27
C GLY A 17 16.37 -50.65 11.42
N SER A 18 15.48 -50.97 12.37
CA SER A 18 15.24 -50.28 13.64
C SER A 18 16.38 -50.43 14.66
N THR A 19 16.63 -49.42 15.51
CA THR A 19 16.85 -49.60 16.96
C THR A 19 16.77 -48.25 17.72
N LYS A 20 16.01 -48.22 18.83
CA LYS A 20 16.17 -47.29 19.98
C LYS A 20 17.04 -48.01 21.02
N PRO A 21 17.89 -47.33 21.82
CA PRO A 21 17.51 -46.70 23.10
C PRO A 21 18.33 -45.40 23.35
N GLY A 22 18.23 -44.61 24.42
CA GLY A 22 17.62 -44.67 25.74
C GLY A 22 18.00 -43.38 26.49
N SER A 23 17.20 -43.06 27.50
CA SER A 23 17.17 -41.84 28.31
C SER A 23 18.36 -41.64 29.26
N GLY A 24 18.80 -40.40 29.45
CA GLY A 24 19.39 -39.95 30.72
C GLY A 24 20.45 -38.85 30.59
N LEU A 25 20.06 -37.58 30.74
CA LEU A 25 20.87 -36.51 31.39
C LEU A 25 20.06 -35.20 31.46
N ARG A 26 19.08 -35.15 32.38
CA ARG A 26 18.34 -33.91 32.73
C ARG A 26 18.48 -33.65 34.21
N THR A 27 19.67 -33.27 34.68
CA THR A 27 19.83 -32.75 36.05
C THR A 27 21.06 -31.85 36.27
N PHE A 28 21.98 -31.69 35.32
CA PHE A 28 23.20 -30.87 35.53
C PHE A 28 23.16 -29.46 34.90
N GLY A 29 22.17 -29.15 34.05
CA GLY A 29 22.10 -27.86 33.34
C GLY A 29 21.50 -26.67 34.11
N LEU A 30 20.76 -26.92 35.20
CA LEU A 30 20.00 -25.86 35.88
C LEU A 30 20.79 -25.13 36.98
N ILE A 31 21.91 -25.68 37.46
CA ILE A 31 22.71 -25.06 38.54
C ILE A 31 23.71 -24.03 37.99
N VAL A 32 24.17 -24.19 36.73
CA VAL A 32 25.15 -23.28 36.11
C VAL A 32 24.49 -21.97 35.62
N ILE A 33 23.23 -22.03 35.16
CA ILE A 33 22.51 -20.85 34.68
C ILE A 33 22.09 -19.92 35.83
N GLY A 34 21.74 -20.47 37.00
CA GLY A 34 21.37 -19.68 38.18
C GLY A 34 22.53 -18.88 38.78
N ALA A 35 23.76 -19.37 38.68
CA ALA A 35 24.94 -18.67 39.20
C ALA A 35 25.38 -17.47 38.34
N LEU A 36 25.13 -17.51 37.02
CA LEU A 36 25.48 -16.41 36.12
C LEU A 36 24.52 -15.21 36.23
N ILE A 37 23.24 -15.46 36.50
CA ILE A 37 22.24 -14.39 36.68
C ILE A 37 22.47 -13.62 37.99
N ALA A 38 22.93 -14.29 39.05
CA ALA A 38 23.21 -13.63 40.34
C ALA A 38 24.42 -12.68 40.29
N VAL A 39 25.41 -12.96 39.44
CA VAL A 39 26.60 -12.08 39.26
C VAL A 39 26.25 -10.83 38.45
N LEU A 40 25.35 -10.93 37.46
CA LEU A 40 24.91 -9.79 36.65
C LEU A 40 24.04 -8.81 37.45
N VAL A 41 23.13 -9.30 38.29
CA VAL A 41 22.28 -8.43 39.14
C VAL A 41 23.09 -7.78 40.27
N GLY A 42 24.09 -8.47 40.82
CA GLY A 42 24.98 -7.91 41.85
C GLY A 42 25.97 -6.86 41.32
N GLY A 43 26.42 -6.97 40.07
CA GLY A 43 27.39 -6.05 39.46
C GLY A 43 26.80 -4.68 39.12
N VAL A 44 25.55 -4.63 38.66
CA VAL A 44 24.88 -3.37 38.27
C VAL A 44 24.52 -2.52 39.50
N GLY A 45 24.16 -3.15 40.63
CA GLY A 45 23.82 -2.43 41.86
C GLY A 45 24.99 -1.71 42.53
N LEU A 46 26.22 -2.21 42.36
CA LEU A 46 27.43 -1.60 42.93
C LEU A 46 27.98 -0.44 42.08
N PHE A 47 27.70 -0.44 40.77
CA PHE A 47 28.11 0.62 39.85
C PHE A 47 27.19 1.87 39.95
N LEU A 48 25.89 1.68 40.18
CA LEU A 48 24.95 2.78 40.43
C LEU A 48 25.11 3.43 41.83
N GLY A 49 25.57 2.66 42.82
CA GLY A 49 25.73 3.15 44.20
C GLY A 49 26.95 4.05 44.45
N LEU A 50 27.89 4.14 43.50
CA LEU A 50 29.12 4.94 43.64
C LEU A 50 29.13 6.26 42.85
N ARG A 51 28.00 6.64 42.22
CA ARG A 51 27.88 7.92 41.47
C ARG A 51 26.92 8.95 42.08
N LEU A 52 26.30 8.65 43.23
CA LEU A 52 25.51 9.63 43.99
C LEU A 52 26.24 9.98 45.30
N GLY A 53 27.18 10.92 45.21
CA GLY A 53 27.88 11.39 46.40
C GLY A 53 28.97 12.40 46.10
N LYS A 54 28.58 13.66 45.87
CA LYS A 54 29.17 14.91 46.39
C LYS A 54 28.79 16.08 45.46
N ASP A 55 27.73 16.78 45.82
CA ASP A 55 27.53 18.18 45.41
C ASP A 55 27.81 19.04 46.63
N ASP A 56 28.99 19.66 46.68
CA ASP A 56 29.22 20.85 47.50
C ASP A 56 28.98 22.07 46.59
N PRO A 57 28.00 22.95 46.86
CA PRO A 57 27.85 24.18 46.08
C PRO A 57 28.84 25.25 46.58
N GLU A 58 29.67 25.77 45.68
CA GLU A 58 30.43 26.98 45.90
C GLU A 58 29.52 28.22 46.00
N PRO A 59 29.91 29.27 46.77
CA PRO A 59 29.05 30.40 47.05
C PRO A 59 29.11 31.43 45.92
N VAL A 60 27.97 31.72 45.30
CA VAL A 60 27.83 32.84 44.36
C VAL A 60 27.65 34.12 45.17
N GLU A 61 28.58 35.05 44.99
CA GLU A 61 28.55 36.38 45.60
C GLU A 61 27.33 37.20 45.16
N ASP A 62 26.82 37.89 46.17
CA ASP A 62 25.65 38.76 46.23
C ASP A 62 25.90 40.05 45.42
N LEU A 63 25.32 40.15 44.21
CA LEU A 63 25.14 41.43 43.53
C LEU A 63 23.74 41.96 43.82
N ALA A 64 23.74 42.80 44.86
CA ALA A 64 22.65 43.57 45.39
C ALA A 64 21.74 44.21 44.34
N ALA A 65 20.45 44.14 44.66
CA ALA A 65 19.35 44.85 44.05
C ALA A 65 19.65 46.34 43.84
N SER A 66 19.57 46.77 42.58
CA SER A 66 19.30 48.16 42.22
C SER A 66 17.84 48.26 41.79
N THR A 67 17.00 48.72 42.72
CA THR A 67 15.58 49.01 42.49
C THR A 67 15.43 50.29 41.66
N ILE A 68 14.98 50.16 40.41
CA ILE A 68 14.42 51.27 39.65
C ILE A 68 12.90 51.29 39.88
N PRO A 69 12.28 52.44 40.21
CA PRO A 69 10.88 52.49 40.58
C PRO A 69 9.96 52.23 39.39
N VAL A 70 9.02 51.30 39.58
CA VAL A 70 7.84 51.11 38.72
C VAL A 70 6.92 52.31 38.92
N ALA A 71 6.88 53.21 37.94
CA ALA A 71 5.86 54.24 37.84
C ALA A 71 5.62 54.60 36.37
N ALA A 72 4.74 53.85 35.72
CA ALA A 72 3.77 54.37 34.76
C ALA A 72 2.81 53.23 34.39
N THR A 73 1.57 53.34 34.86
CA THR A 73 0.43 52.67 34.27
C THR A 73 0.33 53.14 32.81
N VAL A 74 0.86 52.35 31.89
CA VAL A 74 0.52 52.44 30.47
C VAL A 74 -0.70 51.57 30.29
N GLU A 75 -1.84 52.18 30.00
CA GLU A 75 -3.04 51.48 29.53
C GLU A 75 -2.63 50.51 28.41
N PRO A 76 -3.12 49.27 28.40
CA PRO A 76 -2.82 48.37 27.31
C PRO A 76 -3.44 48.98 26.05
N ALA A 77 -2.60 49.55 25.19
CA ALA A 77 -2.95 49.75 23.81
C ALA A 77 -3.40 48.38 23.33
N ALA A 78 -4.65 48.29 22.86
CA ALA A 78 -5.16 47.09 22.23
C ALA A 78 -4.20 46.75 21.09
N VAL A 79 -3.33 45.78 21.35
CA VAL A 79 -2.60 45.09 20.30
C VAL A 79 -3.71 44.30 19.60
N THR A 80 -4.16 44.84 18.47
CA THR A 80 -4.71 43.99 17.42
C THR A 80 -3.62 42.97 17.12
N GLU A 81 -3.75 41.77 17.68
CA GLU A 81 -3.01 40.62 17.18
C GLU A 81 -3.41 40.49 15.71
N GLU A 82 -2.51 40.88 14.81
CA GLU A 82 -2.58 40.44 13.42
C GLU A 82 -2.66 38.90 13.45
N PRO A 83 -3.45 38.29 12.57
CA PRO A 83 -3.56 36.84 12.54
C PRO A 83 -2.15 36.29 12.34
N ARG A 84 -1.64 35.55 13.33
CA ARG A 84 -0.39 34.80 13.16
C ARG A 84 -0.65 33.80 12.06
N ASP A 85 0.08 33.92 10.96
CA ASP A 85 0.06 32.96 9.87
C ASP A 85 0.20 31.54 10.45
N GLU A 86 -0.64 30.62 9.96
CA GLU A 86 -0.66 29.23 10.41
C GLU A 86 0.70 28.60 10.09
N VAL A 87 1.52 28.33 11.11
CA VAL A 87 2.81 27.64 10.94
C VAL A 87 2.52 26.14 10.84
N LEU A 88 2.63 25.57 9.65
CA LEU A 88 2.31 24.16 9.39
C LEU A 88 3.48 23.22 9.75
N GLY A 89 3.17 22.10 10.40
CA GLY A 89 4.12 21.02 10.64
C GLY A 89 4.40 20.19 9.37
N ASN A 90 5.44 19.35 9.38
CA ASN A 90 5.86 18.57 8.21
C ASN A 90 4.73 17.66 7.67
N ALA A 91 4.04 16.95 8.56
CA ALA A 91 2.93 16.06 8.17
C ALA A 91 1.76 16.83 7.54
N GLU A 92 1.45 18.01 8.09
CA GLU A 92 0.38 18.88 7.56
C GLU A 92 0.76 19.45 6.19
N LEU A 93 2.01 19.89 6.00
CA LEU A 93 2.51 20.32 4.69
C LEU A 93 2.40 19.18 3.66
N ALA A 94 2.80 17.97 4.04
CA ALA A 94 2.71 16.80 3.20
C ALA A 94 1.26 16.44 2.84
N GLU A 95 0.33 16.49 3.80
CA GLU A 95 -1.09 16.22 3.57
C GLU A 95 -1.73 17.28 2.67
N ARG A 96 -1.48 18.57 2.96
CA ARG A 96 -2.11 19.71 2.29
C ARG A 96 -1.56 19.94 0.88
N TYR A 97 -0.25 19.81 0.69
CA TYR A 97 0.44 20.16 -0.56
C TYR A 97 1.01 18.97 -1.33
N GLY A 98 1.14 17.79 -0.71
CA GLY A 98 1.68 16.61 -1.40
C GLY A 98 0.85 16.12 -2.58
N ARG A 99 -0.43 16.49 -2.67
CA ARG A 99 -1.27 16.20 -3.86
C ARG A 99 -0.89 17.06 -5.08
N SER A 100 -0.20 18.17 -4.85
CA SER A 100 0.28 19.10 -5.88
C SER A 100 1.72 18.79 -6.31
N VAL A 101 2.27 17.65 -5.90
CA VAL A 101 3.62 17.20 -6.22
C VAL A 101 3.49 15.83 -6.89
N PHE A 102 4.14 15.68 -8.03
CA PHE A 102 4.05 14.52 -8.90
C PHE A 102 5.44 13.94 -9.13
N LYS A 103 5.51 12.62 -9.18
CA LYS A 103 6.69 11.91 -9.66
C LYS A 103 6.73 12.04 -11.18
N VAL A 104 7.88 12.39 -11.71
CA VAL A 104 8.15 12.45 -13.15
C VAL A 104 8.90 11.18 -13.51
N GLU A 105 8.38 10.42 -14.47
CA GLU A 105 9.03 9.26 -15.08
C GLU A 105 9.30 9.60 -16.55
N THR A 106 10.56 9.48 -16.97
CA THR A 106 10.95 9.71 -18.37
C THR A 106 11.41 8.42 -19.01
N ASP A 107 11.01 8.18 -20.25
CA ASP A 107 11.50 7.07 -21.10
C ASP A 107 11.91 7.64 -22.46
N GLY A 108 13.00 8.39 -22.41
CA GLY A 108 13.52 9.15 -23.53
C GLY A 108 14.87 8.62 -23.97
N CYS A 109 15.11 8.55 -25.28
CA CYS A 109 16.42 8.16 -25.82
C CYS A 109 16.91 6.76 -25.40
N GLY A 110 16.00 5.86 -25.00
CA GLY A 110 16.32 4.52 -24.48
C GLY A 110 16.91 4.53 -23.08
N MET A 111 16.67 5.60 -22.31
CA MET A 111 17.09 5.79 -20.93
C MET A 111 15.86 6.11 -20.07
N GLU A 112 15.72 5.40 -18.96
CA GLU A 112 14.71 5.70 -17.95
C GLU A 112 15.26 6.75 -16.96
N GLY A 113 14.41 7.70 -16.57
CA GLY A 113 14.75 8.76 -15.62
C GLY A 113 13.63 9.03 -14.63
N TRP A 114 13.99 9.58 -13.47
CA TRP A 114 13.05 9.93 -12.42
C TRP A 114 13.35 11.32 -11.85
N GLY A 115 12.29 12.05 -11.53
CA GLY A 115 12.36 13.35 -10.90
C GLY A 115 11.05 13.73 -10.21
N THR A 116 10.96 14.99 -9.82
CA THR A 116 9.77 15.56 -9.20
C THR A 116 9.29 16.77 -10.01
N ALA A 117 7.98 16.94 -10.09
CA ALA A 117 7.34 18.15 -10.60
C ALA A 117 6.27 18.62 -9.62
N TRP A 118 5.90 19.90 -9.68
CA TRP A 118 4.85 20.46 -8.84
C TRP A 118 3.94 21.42 -9.60
N VAL A 119 2.72 21.57 -9.12
CA VAL A 119 1.64 22.29 -9.80
C VAL A 119 1.84 23.81 -9.69
N LEU A 120 2.05 24.46 -10.84
CA LEU A 120 2.15 25.91 -10.97
C LEU A 120 0.78 26.57 -11.12
N ASP A 121 -0.10 25.98 -11.93
CA ASP A 121 -1.47 26.42 -12.16
C ASP A 121 -2.37 25.21 -12.55
N ASP A 122 -3.57 25.44 -13.08
CA ASP A 122 -4.52 24.38 -13.40
C ASP A 122 -4.10 23.46 -14.57
N LYS A 123 -3.04 23.83 -15.31
CA LYS A 123 -2.56 23.15 -16.52
C LYS A 123 -1.06 22.96 -16.62
N HIS A 124 -0.27 23.60 -15.76
CA HIS A 124 1.18 23.59 -15.84
C HIS A 124 1.82 23.06 -14.57
N LEU A 125 2.89 22.28 -14.74
CA LEU A 125 3.80 21.88 -13.69
C LEU A 125 5.21 22.43 -13.95
N VAL A 126 5.94 22.71 -12.88
CA VAL A 126 7.35 23.09 -12.93
C VAL A 126 8.21 21.92 -12.49
N THR A 127 9.34 21.72 -13.18
CA THR A 127 10.40 20.78 -12.83
C THR A 127 11.76 21.32 -13.28
N ASN A 128 12.84 20.56 -13.12
CA ASN A 128 14.14 20.92 -13.71
C ASN A 128 14.22 20.49 -15.16
N TRP A 129 15.03 21.21 -15.95
CA TRP A 129 15.26 20.85 -17.35
C TRP A 129 15.97 19.51 -17.48
N HIS A 130 16.99 19.25 -16.66
CA HIS A 130 17.72 17.98 -16.71
C HIS A 130 16.88 16.73 -16.38
N VAL A 131 15.71 16.91 -15.75
CA VAL A 131 14.78 15.79 -15.46
C VAL A 131 14.05 15.34 -16.72
N VAL A 132 13.72 16.28 -17.61
CA VAL A 132 12.81 16.03 -18.75
C VAL A 132 13.45 16.26 -20.12
N SER A 133 14.70 16.71 -20.19
CA SER A 133 15.35 17.05 -21.46
C SER A 133 15.41 15.87 -22.44
N ASN A 134 15.48 14.64 -21.94
CA ASN A 134 15.53 13.43 -22.76
C ASN A 134 14.16 12.95 -23.26
N ASP A 135 13.06 13.40 -22.63
CA ASP A 135 11.69 12.94 -22.92
C ASP A 135 10.72 14.12 -22.99
N PRO A 136 10.30 14.53 -24.20
CA PRO A 136 9.32 15.60 -24.39
C PRO A 136 7.92 15.27 -23.86
N THR A 137 7.62 14.01 -23.55
CA THR A 137 6.29 13.55 -23.13
C THR A 137 6.32 12.67 -21.87
N PRO A 138 6.83 13.18 -20.73
CA PRO A 138 7.06 12.37 -19.55
C PRO A 138 5.75 11.90 -18.91
N ASP A 139 5.82 10.77 -18.20
CA ASP A 139 4.72 10.28 -17.36
C ASP A 139 4.74 11.00 -16.00
N LEU A 140 3.57 11.46 -15.56
CA LEU A 140 3.35 12.10 -14.27
C LEU A 140 2.52 11.17 -13.38
N VAL A 141 3.03 10.86 -12.19
CA VAL A 141 2.41 9.92 -11.25
C VAL A 141 2.13 10.64 -9.93
N SER A 142 0.88 10.57 -9.45
CA SER A 142 0.51 11.16 -8.16
C SER A 142 1.20 10.46 -6.99
N ARG A 143 1.27 11.15 -5.85
CA ARG A 143 1.82 10.64 -4.59
C ARG A 143 1.36 9.22 -4.20
N ASP A 144 0.07 8.92 -4.40
CA ASP A 144 -0.54 7.64 -4.06
C ASP A 144 -0.47 6.60 -5.20
N GLY A 145 0.14 6.94 -6.34
CA GLY A 145 0.23 6.09 -7.53
C GLY A 145 -1.09 5.88 -8.27
N VAL A 146 -2.21 6.44 -7.79
CA VAL A 146 -3.54 6.19 -8.33
C VAL A 146 -3.76 6.93 -9.65
N ILE A 147 -3.18 8.12 -9.78
CA ILE A 147 -3.30 8.96 -10.96
C ILE A 147 -1.98 8.89 -11.73
N ARG A 148 -2.09 8.51 -13.01
CA ARG A 148 -1.00 8.57 -13.98
C ARG A 148 -1.52 9.19 -15.28
N PHE A 149 -0.78 10.14 -15.83
CA PHE A 149 -1.04 10.73 -17.15
C PHE A 149 0.26 11.24 -17.77
N SER A 150 0.26 11.41 -19.10
CA SER A 150 1.41 11.95 -19.83
C SER A 150 1.30 13.48 -19.90
N GLY A 151 2.42 14.17 -19.69
CA GLY A 151 2.54 15.60 -19.92
C GLY A 151 3.26 15.93 -21.23
N GLU A 152 3.24 17.20 -21.63
CA GLU A 152 4.00 17.73 -22.77
C GLU A 152 4.97 18.80 -22.26
N VAL A 153 6.28 18.63 -22.50
CA VAL A 153 7.26 19.66 -22.16
C VAL A 153 7.13 20.82 -23.16
N ILE A 154 6.75 22.00 -22.66
CA ILE A 154 6.48 23.18 -23.50
C ILE A 154 7.64 24.18 -23.54
N GLY A 155 8.73 23.86 -22.84
CA GLY A 155 9.97 24.61 -22.85
C GLY A 155 10.81 24.31 -21.61
N GLY A 156 12.11 24.54 -21.73
CA GLY A 156 13.05 24.49 -20.62
C GLY A 156 14.40 25.09 -20.99
N GLN A 157 15.22 25.34 -19.98
CA GLN A 157 16.52 26.00 -20.10
C GLN A 157 17.50 25.38 -19.11
N THR A 158 18.76 25.19 -19.52
CA THR A 158 19.85 24.65 -18.68
C THR A 158 20.35 25.63 -17.61
N ASP A 159 20.17 26.93 -17.84
CA ASP A 159 20.47 28.02 -16.91
C ASP A 159 19.22 28.91 -16.83
N PRO A 160 18.42 28.87 -15.75
CA PRO A 160 18.71 28.34 -14.40
C PRO A 160 18.16 26.91 -14.11
N ASP A 161 18.25 25.98 -15.07
CA ASP A 161 17.76 24.59 -14.96
C ASP A 161 16.27 24.45 -14.57
N VAL A 162 15.39 24.87 -15.48
CA VAL A 162 13.94 24.80 -15.27
C VAL A 162 13.21 24.41 -16.52
N ALA A 163 12.14 23.65 -16.37
CA ALA A 163 11.22 23.27 -17.43
C ALA A 163 9.76 23.39 -16.97
N VAL A 164 8.88 23.55 -17.94
CA VAL A 164 7.43 23.56 -17.72
C VAL A 164 6.80 22.43 -18.52
N ILE A 165 5.98 21.65 -17.83
CA ILE A 165 5.17 20.58 -18.40
C ILE A 165 3.72 21.06 -18.47
N ARG A 166 3.09 20.96 -19.64
CA ARG A 166 1.65 21.19 -19.83
C ARG A 166 0.91 19.87 -19.83
N VAL A 167 -0.29 19.87 -19.25
CA VAL A 167 -1.15 18.68 -19.19
C VAL A 167 -2.58 19.02 -19.63
N ASP A 168 -3.33 18.02 -20.06
CA ASP A 168 -4.74 18.19 -20.43
C ASP A 168 -5.68 18.07 -19.22
N GLU A 169 -5.23 17.37 -18.18
CA GLU A 169 -5.89 17.15 -16.91
C GLU A 169 -6.08 18.47 -16.13
N THR A 170 -7.07 18.53 -15.25
CA THR A 170 -7.21 19.67 -14.33
C THR A 170 -6.42 19.36 -13.08
N LEU A 171 -5.35 20.11 -12.84
CA LEU A 171 -4.45 19.89 -11.72
C LEU A 171 -5.06 20.37 -10.39
N PRO A 172 -4.60 19.83 -9.25
CA PRO A 172 -5.01 20.29 -7.92
C PRO A 172 -4.46 21.68 -7.59
N ASN A 173 -4.49 22.09 -6.32
CA ASN A 173 -4.14 23.45 -5.92
C ASN A 173 -2.71 23.83 -6.34
N ALA A 174 -2.57 24.96 -7.03
CA ALA A 174 -1.29 25.57 -7.34
C ALA A 174 -0.50 25.91 -6.06
N LEU A 175 0.83 25.75 -6.13
CA LEU A 175 1.74 26.19 -5.06
C LEU A 175 2.22 27.61 -5.41
N PRO A 176 1.98 28.63 -4.56
CA PRO A 176 2.45 29.98 -4.82
C PRO A 176 3.96 30.08 -4.59
N TRP A 177 4.64 30.92 -5.34
CA TRP A 177 6.02 31.30 -5.05
C TRP A 177 6.10 32.10 -3.75
N ALA A 178 7.12 31.83 -2.95
CA ALA A 178 7.47 32.68 -1.81
C ALA A 178 8.21 33.94 -2.30
N ASP A 179 8.03 35.06 -1.60
CA ASP A 179 8.90 36.21 -1.79
C ASP A 179 10.30 35.88 -1.25
N THR A 180 11.28 35.80 -2.14
CA THR A 180 12.65 35.42 -1.80
C THR A 180 13.31 36.46 -0.87
N ASP A 181 12.84 37.72 -0.91
CA ASP A 181 13.31 38.80 -0.03
C ASP A 181 12.76 38.69 1.39
N ASP A 182 11.73 37.88 1.63
CA ASP A 182 11.20 37.59 2.97
C ASP A 182 11.92 36.43 3.64
N LEU A 183 12.55 35.54 2.86
CA LEU A 183 13.29 34.39 3.38
C LEU A 183 14.52 34.82 4.20
N ARG A 184 14.88 34.04 5.22
CA ARG A 184 16.01 34.33 6.12
C ARG A 184 16.90 33.11 6.33
N GLU A 185 18.19 33.33 6.54
CA GLU A 185 19.09 32.28 7.05
C GLU A 185 18.62 31.85 8.44
N GLY A 186 18.67 30.55 8.72
CA GLY A 186 18.08 29.93 9.91
C GLY A 186 16.57 29.63 9.81
N GLN A 187 15.90 30.02 8.72
CA GLN A 187 14.50 29.67 8.50
C GLN A 187 14.35 28.22 8.07
N GLU A 188 13.35 27.53 8.62
CA GLU A 188 13.01 26.18 8.22
C GLU A 188 12.18 26.17 6.92
N ILE A 189 12.50 25.21 6.06
CA ILE A 189 11.79 24.87 4.83
C ILE A 189 11.65 23.34 4.75
N VAL A 190 10.71 22.86 3.94
CA VAL A 190 10.44 21.43 3.79
C VAL A 190 10.34 21.08 2.31
N SER A 191 11.26 20.27 1.82
CA SER A 191 11.23 19.76 0.45
C SER A 191 10.30 18.57 0.34
N LEU A 192 9.49 18.55 -0.72
CA LEU A 192 8.63 17.44 -1.09
C LEU A 192 9.13 16.85 -2.41
N GLY A 193 9.26 15.53 -2.51
CA GLY A 193 9.80 14.91 -3.71
C GLY A 193 9.65 13.40 -3.76
N PHE A 194 10.30 12.81 -4.76
CA PHE A 194 10.33 11.37 -4.99
C PHE A 194 11.78 10.93 -5.26
N PRO A 195 12.49 10.44 -4.24
CA PRO A 195 13.85 9.93 -4.43
C PRO A 195 13.90 8.83 -5.50
N ALA A 196 14.95 8.81 -6.31
CA ALA A 196 15.15 7.83 -7.38
C ALA A 196 15.80 6.55 -6.82
N PRO A 197 15.74 5.41 -7.54
CA PRO A 197 14.98 5.17 -8.79
C PRO A 197 13.52 4.74 -8.59
N ALA A 198 13.10 4.40 -7.37
CA ALA A 198 11.73 3.95 -7.08
C ALA A 198 11.22 4.43 -5.71
N GLY A 199 11.80 5.51 -5.17
CA GLY A 199 11.48 6.01 -3.85
C GLY A 199 10.03 6.48 -3.74
N ASP A 200 9.43 6.17 -2.60
CA ASP A 200 8.15 6.74 -2.19
C ASP A 200 8.28 8.25 -1.98
N PHE A 201 7.12 8.91 -1.92
CA PHE A 201 7.05 10.33 -1.62
C PHE A 201 7.79 10.69 -0.32
N SER A 202 8.74 11.61 -0.43
CA SER A 202 9.58 12.08 0.67
C SER A 202 9.13 13.44 1.19
N VAL A 203 9.39 13.66 2.48
CA VAL A 203 9.22 14.94 3.18
C VAL A 203 10.54 15.23 3.88
N THR A 204 11.33 16.14 3.33
CA THR A 204 12.70 16.42 3.79
C THR A 204 12.76 17.81 4.44
N PRO A 205 12.82 17.90 5.77
CA PRO A 205 13.05 19.15 6.46
C PRO A 205 14.46 19.69 6.18
N SER A 206 14.60 21.00 6.13
CA SER A 206 15.86 21.69 5.88
C SER A 206 15.83 23.08 6.52
N THR A 207 17.00 23.59 6.87
CA THR A 207 17.23 24.96 7.33
C THR A 207 17.97 25.72 6.25
N ILE A 208 17.54 26.94 5.94
CA ILE A 208 18.28 27.84 5.05
C ILE A 208 19.61 28.20 5.73
N ILE A 209 20.72 27.66 5.23
CA ILE A 209 22.06 27.98 5.76
C ILE A 209 22.54 29.32 5.19
N SER A 210 22.42 29.50 3.88
CA SER A 210 22.88 30.71 3.18
C SER A 210 22.17 30.88 1.84
N PHE A 211 22.30 32.08 1.26
CA PHE A 211 21.85 32.38 -0.09
C PHE A 211 23.02 32.62 -1.02
N GLN A 212 22.96 32.01 -2.19
CA GLN A 212 23.79 32.37 -3.32
C GLN A 212 23.20 33.57 -4.07
N ARG A 213 24.06 34.48 -4.49
CA ARG A 213 23.65 35.78 -5.01
C ARG A 213 24.38 36.14 -6.29
N SER A 214 23.63 36.67 -7.26
CA SER A 214 24.17 37.44 -8.38
C SER A 214 23.81 38.91 -8.17
N GLY A 215 24.79 39.71 -7.79
CA GLY A 215 24.57 41.11 -7.37
C GLY A 215 23.66 41.18 -6.13
N SER A 216 22.50 41.86 -6.24
CA SER A 216 21.52 41.91 -5.14
C SER A 216 20.52 40.76 -5.16
N THR A 217 20.46 39.99 -6.25
CA THR A 217 19.47 38.93 -6.44
C THR A 217 19.92 37.69 -5.69
N ARG A 218 19.05 37.14 -4.84
CA ARG A 218 19.23 35.80 -4.26
C ARG A 218 18.71 34.80 -5.27
N GLU A 219 19.57 33.93 -5.75
CA GLU A 219 19.27 33.04 -6.88
C GLU A 219 19.15 31.58 -6.44
N ALA A 220 19.94 31.14 -5.46
CA ALA A 220 19.76 29.83 -4.83
C ALA A 220 19.85 29.89 -3.30
N ILE A 221 19.25 28.88 -2.66
CA ILE A 221 19.36 28.58 -1.25
C ILE A 221 20.28 27.38 -1.07
N ARG A 222 21.18 27.49 -0.10
CA ARG A 222 21.89 26.35 0.48
C ARG A 222 21.12 25.87 1.71
N GLY A 223 20.64 24.63 1.68
CA GLY A 223 19.98 23.96 2.80
C GLY A 223 20.90 22.93 3.48
N ASP A 224 20.48 22.43 4.63
CA ASP A 224 21.07 21.25 5.31
C ASP A 224 20.28 19.96 5.09
N GLY A 225 19.14 20.02 4.39
CA GLY A 225 18.32 18.85 4.10
C GLY A 225 18.99 17.85 3.15
N ALA A 226 18.84 16.56 3.46
CA ALA A 226 19.32 15.45 2.64
C ALA A 226 18.46 15.29 1.37
N LEU A 227 18.87 15.92 0.27
CA LEU A 227 18.25 15.81 -1.04
C LEU A 227 19.08 14.89 -1.95
N ASP A 228 18.40 13.97 -2.63
CA ASP A 228 18.99 12.98 -3.55
C ASP A 228 18.38 13.11 -4.96
N ARG A 229 18.96 12.41 -5.94
CA ARG A 229 18.38 12.13 -7.26
C ARG A 229 16.91 11.75 -7.11
N GLY A 230 16.09 12.20 -8.04
CA GLY A 230 14.63 12.08 -7.96
C GLY A 230 13.95 13.23 -7.22
N ASN A 231 14.59 13.86 -6.22
CA ASN A 231 14.05 15.09 -5.62
C ASN A 231 14.22 16.31 -6.54
N SER A 232 15.12 16.24 -7.54
CA SER A 232 15.28 17.27 -8.57
C SER A 232 13.93 17.68 -9.17
N GLY A 233 13.68 18.97 -9.23
CA GLY A 233 12.44 19.59 -9.70
C GLY A 233 11.36 19.71 -8.62
N GLY A 234 11.57 19.13 -7.43
CA GLY A 234 10.64 19.19 -6.31
C GLY A 234 10.65 20.53 -5.57
N PRO A 235 9.52 20.97 -5.01
CA PRO A 235 9.43 22.24 -4.30
C PRO A 235 9.95 22.11 -2.86
N ALA A 236 10.71 23.11 -2.42
CA ALA A 236 10.98 23.38 -1.01
C ALA A 236 10.00 24.43 -0.50
N LEU A 237 9.16 24.04 0.46
CA LEU A 237 8.07 24.86 0.97
C LEU A 237 8.46 25.60 2.25
N THR A 238 8.02 26.84 2.36
CA THR A 238 7.93 27.54 3.64
C THR A 238 6.83 26.93 4.51
N ARG A 239 6.79 27.30 5.79
CA ARG A 239 5.81 26.79 6.77
C ARG A 239 4.35 27.17 6.45
N ASP A 240 4.13 28.17 5.62
CA ASP A 240 2.84 28.60 5.08
C ASP A 240 2.52 27.98 3.70
N GLY A 241 3.41 27.13 3.17
CA GLY A 241 3.17 26.36 1.94
C GLY A 241 3.52 27.08 0.64
N ALA A 242 4.29 28.17 0.70
CA ALA A 242 4.83 28.83 -0.49
C ALA A 242 6.18 28.23 -0.91
N VAL A 243 6.46 28.18 -2.21
CA VAL A 243 7.69 27.60 -2.77
C VAL A 243 8.86 28.57 -2.54
N ALA A 244 9.74 28.24 -1.60
CA ALA A 244 10.99 28.94 -1.32
C ALA A 244 12.07 28.68 -2.39
N GLY A 245 12.06 27.48 -2.97
CA GLY A 245 12.94 27.13 -4.09
C GLY A 245 12.62 25.76 -4.67
N VAL A 246 13.28 25.42 -5.77
CA VAL A 246 13.14 24.16 -6.50
C VAL A 246 14.44 23.38 -6.36
N ALA A 247 14.36 22.16 -5.84
CA ALA A 247 15.51 21.32 -5.59
C ALA A 247 16.23 20.94 -6.88
N THR A 248 17.54 21.07 -6.88
CA THR A 248 18.46 20.48 -7.86
C THR A 248 19.57 19.79 -7.09
N VAL A 249 19.97 18.60 -7.53
CA VAL A 249 20.98 17.79 -6.82
C VAL A 249 22.20 17.48 -7.68
N MET A 250 22.23 17.85 -8.96
CA MET A 250 23.35 17.60 -9.87
C MET A 250 23.64 18.83 -10.71
N VAL A 251 24.85 19.35 -10.56
CA VAL A 251 25.29 20.58 -11.21
C VAL A 251 26.60 20.32 -11.94
N GLN A 252 26.72 20.86 -13.14
CA GLN A 252 27.92 20.78 -13.95
C GLN A 252 28.75 22.06 -13.81
N GLU A 253 30.00 21.89 -13.36
CA GLU A 253 30.99 22.97 -13.27
C GLU A 253 32.27 22.55 -14.01
N ARG A 254 32.74 23.37 -14.96
CA ARG A 254 34.02 23.16 -15.68
C ARG A 254 34.22 21.73 -16.23
N ASN A 255 33.14 21.11 -16.73
CA ASN A 255 33.08 19.73 -17.24
C ASN A 255 33.19 18.62 -16.17
N GLN A 256 32.95 18.93 -14.89
CA GLN A 256 32.80 17.96 -13.81
C GLN A 256 31.36 17.98 -13.30
N LEU A 257 30.82 16.79 -12.98
CA LEU A 257 29.51 16.64 -12.37
C LEU A 257 29.67 16.59 -10.87
N GLN A 258 28.91 17.43 -10.17
CA GLN A 258 28.93 17.51 -8.71
C GLN A 258 27.51 17.33 -8.19
N MET A 259 27.37 16.60 -7.08
CA MET A 259 26.10 16.51 -6.39
C MET A 259 26.04 17.57 -5.29
N VAL A 260 25.11 18.53 -5.42
CA VAL A 260 24.97 19.62 -4.45
C VAL A 260 23.49 19.84 -4.17
N PRO A 261 23.01 19.70 -2.93
CA PRO A 261 21.62 19.99 -2.58
C PRO A 261 21.40 21.51 -2.58
N LEU A 262 21.02 22.05 -3.74
CA LEU A 262 20.70 23.46 -3.95
C LEU A 262 19.21 23.60 -4.25
N LEU A 263 18.65 24.74 -3.87
CA LEU A 263 17.28 25.10 -4.22
C LEU A 263 17.30 26.40 -5.01
N PHE A 264 16.95 26.38 -6.29
CA PHE A 264 16.82 27.60 -7.08
C PHE A 264 15.57 28.37 -6.66
N THR A 265 15.75 29.64 -6.31
CA THR A 265 14.68 30.49 -5.76
C THR A 265 13.71 31.00 -6.83
N ALA A 266 12.56 31.52 -6.40
CA ALA A 266 11.62 32.20 -7.31
C ALA A 266 12.30 33.32 -8.12
N ASN A 267 13.20 34.09 -7.50
CA ASN A 267 13.95 35.14 -8.18
C ASN A 267 14.82 34.65 -9.34
N ALA A 268 15.34 33.42 -9.26
CA ALA A 268 16.08 32.79 -10.36
C ALA A 268 15.12 32.27 -11.44
N LEU A 269 14.04 31.59 -11.04
CA LEU A 269 13.25 30.75 -11.94
C LEU A 269 12.05 31.44 -12.56
N GLN A 270 11.37 32.31 -11.82
CA GLN A 270 10.01 32.74 -12.14
C GLN A 270 9.92 33.44 -13.50
N ARG A 271 10.91 34.26 -13.86
CA ARG A 271 10.95 34.91 -15.19
C ARG A 271 11.00 33.87 -16.31
N SER A 272 11.85 32.86 -16.18
CA SER A 272 11.99 31.79 -17.18
C SER A 272 10.72 30.97 -17.27
N VAL A 273 10.09 30.65 -16.14
CA VAL A 273 8.81 29.94 -16.08
C VAL A 273 7.70 30.75 -16.77
N ASP A 274 7.55 32.03 -16.42
CA ASP A 274 6.55 32.93 -17.00
C ASP A 274 6.75 33.08 -18.53
N ASP A 275 8.00 33.21 -18.97
CA ASP A 275 8.34 33.33 -20.40
C ASP A 275 8.02 32.05 -21.18
N ILE A 276 8.29 30.85 -20.60
CA ILE A 276 7.96 29.55 -21.20
C ILE A 276 6.45 29.38 -21.31
N VAL A 277 5.69 29.70 -20.25
CA VAL A 277 4.23 29.62 -20.26
C VAL A 277 3.63 30.60 -21.29
N ALA A 278 4.17 31.81 -21.39
CA ALA A 278 3.71 32.81 -22.34
C ALA A 278 4.08 32.48 -23.79
N ASN A 279 5.19 31.78 -24.02
CA ASN A 279 5.74 31.50 -25.34
C ASN A 279 6.15 30.01 -25.48
N PRO A 280 5.18 29.08 -25.48
CA PRO A 280 5.49 27.65 -25.53
C PRO A 280 6.18 27.29 -26.84
N GLN A 281 7.19 26.43 -26.75
CA GLN A 281 7.95 25.91 -27.87
C GLN A 281 7.81 24.38 -27.96
N GLN A 282 7.96 23.85 -29.17
CA GLN A 282 8.11 22.40 -29.33
C GLN A 282 9.49 22.00 -28.84
N VAL A 283 9.51 21.08 -27.89
CA VAL A 283 10.74 20.48 -27.37
C VAL A 283 10.97 19.15 -28.07
N GLU A 284 12.19 18.97 -28.57
CA GLU A 284 12.67 17.69 -29.09
C GLU A 284 13.53 17.01 -28.02
N ALA A 285 13.55 15.68 -28.03
CA ALA A 285 14.34 14.90 -27.08
C ALA A 285 15.84 15.19 -27.25
N GLU A 286 16.49 15.59 -26.17
CA GLU A 286 17.94 15.75 -26.09
C GLU A 286 18.58 14.50 -25.47
N CYS A 287 19.21 13.68 -26.33
CA CYS A 287 19.80 12.41 -25.92
C CYS A 287 21.23 12.53 -25.36
N ASP A 288 21.77 13.75 -25.26
CA ASP A 288 23.02 14.00 -24.54
C ASP A 288 22.64 14.40 -23.10
N PRO A 289 23.24 13.80 -22.05
CA PRO A 289 22.86 14.11 -20.67
C PRO A 289 23.02 15.60 -20.38
N GLN A 290 21.89 16.27 -20.10
CA GLN A 290 21.88 17.64 -19.64
C GLN A 290 22.01 17.67 -18.11
N TYR A 291 22.68 18.69 -17.60
CA TYR A 291 22.86 18.92 -16.17
C TYR A 291 22.56 20.38 -15.88
N ALA A 292 22.24 20.71 -14.62
CA ALA A 292 22.11 22.11 -14.23
C ALA A 292 23.45 22.83 -14.44
N VAL A 293 23.44 23.98 -15.10
CA VAL A 293 24.65 24.80 -15.28
C VAL A 293 24.60 25.95 -14.28
N LEU A 294 25.69 26.18 -13.54
CA LEU A 294 25.78 27.34 -12.66
C LEU A 294 25.89 28.63 -13.48
N PRO A 295 25.23 29.73 -13.06
CA PRO A 295 25.39 31.03 -13.70
C PRO A 295 26.85 31.53 -13.68
N ASP A 296 27.26 32.23 -14.75
CA ASP A 296 28.59 32.84 -14.87
C ASP A 296 28.92 33.75 -13.66
N GLY A 297 30.09 33.55 -13.03
CA GLY A 297 30.56 34.35 -11.90
C GLY A 297 30.26 33.79 -10.50
N TRP A 298 29.52 32.69 -10.41
CA TRP A 298 29.40 31.91 -9.16
C TRP A 298 30.68 31.13 -8.82
N GLU A 299 31.59 30.98 -9.78
CA GLU A 299 32.82 30.18 -9.68
C GLU A 299 33.77 30.68 -8.57
N SER A 300 33.82 31.99 -8.30
CA SER A 300 34.74 32.55 -7.29
C SER A 300 34.22 32.47 -5.86
N ASP A 301 32.89 32.42 -5.68
CA ASP A 301 32.27 32.20 -4.36
C ASP A 301 32.23 30.70 -4.02
N PHE A 302 32.43 29.83 -5.03
CA PHE A 302 32.54 28.38 -4.92
C PHE A 302 34.00 27.86 -4.83
N ASP A 303 35.02 28.61 -5.31
CA ASP A 303 36.45 28.26 -5.16
C ASP A 303 36.88 28.16 -3.66
N ASP A 304 36.18 28.83 -2.73
CA ASP A 304 36.42 28.71 -1.29
C ASP A 304 35.74 27.47 -0.67
N TRP A 305 34.76 26.88 -1.37
CA TRP A 305 33.95 25.76 -0.87
C TRP A 305 34.60 24.38 -1.06
N PHE A 306 35.39 24.18 -2.12
CA PHE A 306 35.67 22.82 -2.59
C PHE A 306 37.15 22.47 -2.80
N THR A 307 38.09 23.40 -2.64
CA THR A 307 39.53 23.13 -2.91
C THR A 307 40.49 23.21 -1.72
N HIS A 308 40.00 23.35 -0.48
CA HIS A 308 40.89 23.52 0.67
C HIS A 308 40.75 22.48 1.78
N GLY A 309 39.95 21.43 1.57
CA GLY A 309 39.78 20.35 2.54
C GLY A 309 40.76 19.17 2.34
N PRO A 310 41.06 18.40 3.39
CA PRO A 310 41.79 17.13 3.31
C PRO A 310 41.16 16.19 2.28
N GLN A 311 41.96 15.57 1.41
CA GLN A 311 41.45 14.84 0.23
C GLN A 311 41.57 13.32 0.38
N ALA A 312 42.52 12.84 1.18
CA ALA A 312 42.81 11.44 1.35
C ALA A 312 43.22 11.11 2.79
N TYR A 313 43.06 9.84 3.18
CA TYR A 313 43.49 9.36 4.49
C TYR A 313 44.95 9.76 4.78
N GLY A 314 45.18 10.38 5.93
CA GLY A 314 46.46 10.96 6.36
C GLY A 314 46.58 12.47 6.15
N ASP A 315 45.65 13.09 5.41
CA ASP A 315 45.63 14.54 5.22
C ASP A 315 45.11 15.29 6.46
N ASP A 316 44.28 14.66 7.31
CA ASP A 316 43.77 15.25 8.55
C ASP A 316 43.52 14.23 9.67
N ALA A 317 44.16 14.44 10.81
CA ALA A 317 44.12 13.51 11.95
C ALA A 317 42.75 13.41 12.66
N THR A 318 41.80 14.29 12.36
CA THR A 318 40.43 14.20 12.87
C THR A 318 39.59 13.34 11.95
N LEU A 319 39.67 13.57 10.63
CA LEU A 319 39.02 12.73 9.63
C LEU A 319 39.59 11.31 9.64
N ASP A 320 40.89 11.13 9.85
CA ASP A 320 41.50 9.80 10.00
C ASP A 320 40.91 8.99 11.15
N ARG A 321 40.57 9.65 12.27
CA ARG A 321 39.96 8.98 13.43
C ARG A 321 38.53 8.54 13.14
N LEU A 322 37.78 9.37 12.40
CA LEU A 322 36.44 9.03 11.95
C LEU A 322 36.49 7.90 10.92
N TRP A 323 37.43 7.93 9.97
CA TRP A 323 37.71 6.84 9.04
C TRP A 323 38.05 5.54 9.75
N ASP A 324 38.95 5.56 10.73
CA ASP A 324 39.31 4.37 11.49
C ASP A 324 38.10 3.78 12.23
N SER A 325 37.25 4.63 12.84
CA SER A 325 36.04 4.18 13.54
C SER A 325 34.99 3.62 12.56
N CYS A 326 34.75 4.32 11.45
CA CYS A 326 33.87 3.87 10.37
C CYS A 326 34.33 2.50 9.82
N SER A 327 35.63 2.34 9.56
CA SER A 327 36.21 1.07 9.10
C SER A 327 36.08 -0.07 10.11
N ALA A 328 35.89 0.25 11.40
CA ALA A 328 35.65 -0.72 12.46
C ALA A 328 34.17 -1.11 12.61
N GLY A 329 33.28 -0.54 11.78
CA GLY A 329 31.85 -0.84 11.74
C GLY A 329 30.97 0.11 12.56
N ASP A 330 31.51 1.26 12.98
CA ASP A 330 30.72 2.32 13.62
C ASP A 330 30.04 3.18 12.55
N LEU A 331 28.76 2.92 12.29
CA LEU A 331 28.01 3.56 11.21
C LEU A 331 27.77 5.05 11.47
N GLY A 332 27.52 5.46 12.72
CA GLY A 332 27.44 6.88 13.08
C GLY A 332 28.77 7.61 12.84
N ALA A 333 29.91 6.94 13.01
CA ALA A 333 31.20 7.52 12.62
C ALA A 333 31.41 7.59 11.10
N CYS A 334 30.79 6.70 10.32
CA CYS A 334 30.74 6.84 8.86
C CYS A 334 29.90 8.06 8.46
N ASP A 335 28.81 8.31 9.16
CA ASP A 335 27.94 9.46 8.90
C ASP A 335 28.67 10.76 9.26
N ASP A 336 29.25 10.83 10.45
CA ASP A 336 30.09 11.95 10.87
C ASP A 336 31.27 12.19 9.91
N LEU A 337 31.89 11.11 9.42
CA LEU A 337 32.97 11.22 8.43
C LEU A 337 32.46 11.80 7.12
N TYR A 338 31.32 11.33 6.61
CA TYR A 338 30.74 11.82 5.37
C TYR A 338 30.48 13.32 5.44
N TRP A 339 29.83 13.79 6.52
CA TRP A 339 29.50 15.20 6.69
C TRP A 339 30.73 16.10 6.96
N ALA A 340 31.79 15.54 7.53
CA ALA A 340 33.03 16.27 7.81
C ALA A 340 34.01 16.27 6.61
N SER A 341 33.77 15.44 5.60
CA SER A 341 34.68 15.26 4.46
C SER A 341 34.54 16.36 3.41
N ALA A 342 35.64 16.64 2.72
CA ALA A 342 35.56 17.45 1.50
C ALA A 342 34.85 16.67 0.40
N PHE A 343 34.02 17.35 -0.38
CA PHE A 343 33.33 16.71 -1.51
C PHE A 343 34.32 16.24 -2.59
N GLY A 344 34.06 15.07 -3.16
CA GLY A 344 34.93 14.36 -4.08
C GLY A 344 36.18 13.74 -3.43
N SER A 345 36.34 13.86 -2.11
CA SER A 345 37.49 13.29 -1.40
C SER A 345 37.38 11.77 -1.23
N GLU A 346 38.52 11.14 -0.99
CA GLU A 346 38.58 9.73 -0.62
C GLU A 346 37.80 9.47 0.68
N TYR A 347 37.82 10.42 1.63
CA TYR A 347 37.07 10.32 2.90
C TYR A 347 35.57 10.23 2.66
N GLU A 348 35.02 11.08 1.79
CA GLU A 348 33.61 11.05 1.42
C GLU A 348 33.23 9.73 0.74
N ALA A 349 34.06 9.28 -0.22
CA ALA A 349 33.83 8.04 -0.96
C ALA A 349 33.90 6.79 -0.06
N PHE A 350 34.73 6.81 0.98
CA PHE A 350 34.79 5.73 1.95
C PHE A 350 33.61 5.76 2.92
N ALA A 351 33.26 6.95 3.41
CA ALA A 351 32.14 7.18 4.32
C ALA A 351 30.79 6.79 3.70
N ILE A 352 30.54 7.19 2.45
CA ILE A 352 29.31 6.85 1.72
C ILE A 352 29.17 5.34 1.49
N SER A 353 30.29 4.61 1.46
CA SER A 353 30.30 3.14 1.37
C SER A 353 30.12 2.44 2.73
N CYS A 354 29.80 3.20 3.79
CA CYS A 354 29.68 2.72 5.16
C CYS A 354 30.89 1.89 5.60
N GLY A 355 32.09 2.36 5.26
CA GLY A 355 33.33 1.64 5.54
C GLY A 355 33.59 0.44 4.61
N GLY A 356 32.97 0.41 3.43
CA GLY A 356 33.11 -0.62 2.40
C GLY A 356 32.14 -1.79 2.52
N THR A 357 31.08 -1.68 3.33
CA THR A 357 30.12 -2.76 3.57
C THR A 357 28.86 -2.66 2.70
N SER A 358 28.48 -1.46 2.28
CA SER A 358 27.27 -1.18 1.49
C SER A 358 27.27 0.27 1.00
N ASP A 359 26.59 0.58 -0.10
CA ASP A 359 26.37 1.99 -0.46
C ASP A 359 25.28 2.56 0.47
N GLY A 360 25.66 3.43 1.40
CA GLY A 360 24.74 4.14 2.29
C GLY A 360 23.90 5.16 1.53
N ALA A 361 22.69 5.44 2.01
CA ALA A 361 21.88 6.53 1.50
C ALA A 361 22.46 7.88 1.97
N PHE A 362 23.19 8.58 1.09
CA PHE A 362 23.70 9.95 1.25
C PHE A 362 24.07 10.35 2.68
N GLY A 363 25.16 9.76 3.20
CA GLY A 363 25.71 10.16 4.49
C GLY A 363 24.96 9.68 5.72
N SER A 364 24.08 8.70 5.55
CA SER A 364 23.35 8.07 6.66
C SER A 364 23.33 6.54 6.52
N CYS A 365 24.45 5.94 6.86
CA CYS A 365 24.63 4.52 7.09
C CYS A 365 23.73 4.00 8.22
N GLU A 366 23.44 4.81 9.26
CA GLU A 366 22.50 4.40 10.31
C GLU A 366 21.06 4.29 9.81
N ALA A 367 20.55 5.32 9.11
CA ALA A 367 19.17 5.26 8.60
C ALA A 367 18.97 4.16 7.55
N SER A 368 19.98 3.85 6.72
CA SER A 368 19.90 2.70 5.81
C SER A 368 19.75 1.37 6.57
N ALA A 369 20.49 1.18 7.66
CA ALA A 369 20.39 -0.03 8.47
C ALA A 369 19.04 -0.14 9.22
N GLU A 370 18.50 0.99 9.70
CA GLU A 370 17.17 1.02 10.34
C GLU A 370 16.03 0.82 9.33
N TRP A 371 16.18 1.31 8.11
CA TRP A 371 15.22 1.12 7.02
C TRP A 371 15.19 -0.34 6.56
N ASP A 372 16.34 -0.97 6.35
CA ASP A 372 16.44 -2.39 5.97
C ASP A 372 15.76 -3.30 7.00
N ALA A 373 15.87 -2.97 8.30
CA ALA A 373 15.19 -3.70 9.36
C ALA A 373 13.66 -3.55 9.32
N GLN A 374 13.16 -2.34 9.01
CA GLN A 374 11.73 -2.07 8.88
C GLN A 374 11.12 -2.75 7.65
N VAL A 375 11.83 -2.72 6.52
CA VAL A 375 11.40 -3.43 5.29
C VAL A 375 11.29 -4.93 5.54
N ALA A 376 12.27 -5.53 6.22
CA ALA A 376 12.23 -6.95 6.55
C ALA A 376 11.06 -7.31 7.49
N GLU A 377 10.69 -6.42 8.41
CA GLU A 377 9.52 -6.62 9.29
C GLU A 377 8.20 -6.54 8.50
N TRP A 378 8.09 -5.58 7.58
CA TRP A 378 6.93 -5.39 6.72
C TRP A 378 6.73 -6.57 5.75
N GLU A 379 7.78 -7.03 5.07
CA GLU A 379 7.72 -8.21 4.18
C GLU A 379 7.28 -9.46 4.95
N ALA A 380 7.74 -9.62 6.20
CA ALA A 380 7.32 -10.71 7.06
C ALA A 380 5.85 -10.60 7.50
N GLU A 381 5.29 -9.39 7.60
CA GLU A 381 3.88 -9.16 7.88
C GLU A 381 3.00 -9.48 6.68
N GLU A 382 3.37 -9.03 5.48
CA GLU A 382 2.65 -9.37 4.25
C GLU A 382 2.59 -10.89 4.03
N GLN A 383 3.69 -11.60 4.26
CA GLN A 383 3.71 -13.06 4.16
C GLN A 383 2.74 -13.73 5.15
N ARG A 384 2.65 -13.23 6.39
CA ARG A 384 1.68 -13.74 7.38
C ARG A 384 0.24 -13.50 6.93
N GLN A 385 -0.07 -12.30 6.43
CA GLN A 385 -1.40 -11.97 5.96
C GLN A 385 -1.81 -12.81 4.74
N GLU A 386 -0.87 -13.07 3.83
CA GLU A 386 -1.10 -13.94 2.67
C GLU A 386 -1.33 -15.40 3.09
N GLU A 387 -0.55 -15.93 4.05
CA GLU A 387 -0.77 -17.26 4.59
C GLU A 387 -2.13 -17.39 5.29
N GLU A 388 -2.56 -16.36 6.04
CA GLU A 388 -3.88 -16.30 6.67
C GLU A 388 -5.00 -16.26 5.62
N ARG A 389 -4.85 -15.46 4.57
CA ARG A 389 -5.80 -15.40 3.44
C ARG A 389 -5.95 -16.77 2.78
N GLN A 390 -4.85 -17.44 2.50
CA GLN A 390 -4.86 -18.77 1.92
C GLN A 390 -5.42 -19.84 2.86
N GLN A 391 -5.23 -19.70 4.18
CA GLN A 391 -5.86 -20.59 5.16
C GLN A 391 -7.37 -20.41 5.19
N GLU A 392 -7.84 -19.16 5.14
CA GLU A 392 -9.26 -18.82 5.10
C GLU A 392 -9.93 -19.37 3.84
N GLU A 393 -9.30 -19.17 2.67
CA GLU A 393 -9.79 -19.73 1.40
C GLU A 393 -9.86 -21.26 1.43
N ARG A 394 -8.84 -21.93 2.00
CA ARG A 394 -8.88 -23.39 2.18
C ARG A 394 -10.01 -23.83 3.10
N ARG A 395 -10.26 -23.11 4.19
CA ARG A 395 -11.37 -23.41 5.11
C ARG A 395 -12.72 -23.28 4.41
N GLN A 396 -12.91 -22.20 3.65
CA GLN A 396 -14.15 -21.98 2.90
C GLN A 396 -14.37 -23.05 1.82
N GLU A 397 -13.30 -23.48 1.14
CA GLU A 397 -13.37 -24.58 0.19
C GLU A 397 -13.74 -25.92 0.86
N GLU A 398 -13.15 -26.23 2.02
CA GLU A 398 -13.48 -27.43 2.79
C GLU A 398 -14.93 -27.41 3.29
N GLU A 399 -15.42 -26.27 3.77
CA GLU A 399 -16.81 -26.07 4.18
C GLU A 399 -17.76 -26.27 2.99
N ARG A 400 -17.48 -25.66 1.83
CA ARG A 400 -18.27 -25.85 0.61
C ARG A 400 -18.31 -27.32 0.19
N GLN A 401 -17.18 -28.01 0.20
CA GLN A 401 -17.12 -29.44 -0.12
C GLN A 401 -17.87 -30.31 0.89
N GLN A 402 -17.90 -29.91 2.16
CA GLN A 402 -18.66 -30.61 3.19
C GLN A 402 -20.17 -30.43 2.97
N GLU A 403 -20.62 -29.22 2.64
CA GLU A 403 -22.00 -28.92 2.29
C GLU A 403 -22.45 -29.71 1.05
N GLU A 404 -21.65 -29.71 -0.02
CA GLU A 404 -21.93 -30.51 -1.23
C GLU A 404 -22.03 -32.01 -0.93
N ARG A 405 -21.14 -32.54 -0.09
CA ARG A 405 -21.20 -33.96 0.34
C ARG A 405 -22.43 -34.26 1.18
N ALA A 406 -22.81 -33.36 2.08
CA ALA A 406 -24.00 -33.51 2.90
C ALA A 406 -25.27 -33.49 2.05
N GLN A 407 -25.35 -32.57 1.08
CA GLN A 407 -26.45 -32.49 0.13
C GLN A 407 -26.54 -33.75 -0.73
N ALA A 408 -25.42 -34.25 -1.26
CA ALA A 408 -25.40 -35.49 -2.03
C ALA A 408 -25.86 -36.72 -1.21
N GLN A 409 -25.47 -36.79 0.07
CA GLN A 409 -25.94 -37.84 0.97
C GLN A 409 -27.43 -37.74 1.26
N LEU A 410 -27.95 -36.52 1.49
CA LEU A 410 -29.37 -36.26 1.68
C LEU A 410 -30.18 -36.71 0.46
N LEU A 411 -29.80 -36.27 -0.73
CA LEU A 411 -30.46 -36.65 -1.98
C LEU A 411 -30.45 -38.17 -2.19
N THR A 412 -29.34 -38.84 -1.91
CA THR A 412 -29.23 -40.31 -2.01
C THR A 412 -30.20 -41.01 -1.03
N ALA A 413 -30.30 -40.51 0.20
CA ALA A 413 -31.18 -41.08 1.23
C ALA A 413 -32.66 -40.88 0.86
N LEU A 414 -33.04 -39.67 0.45
CA LEU A 414 -34.39 -39.33 0.00
C LEU A 414 -34.79 -40.14 -1.24
N LEU A 415 -33.90 -40.25 -2.23
CA LEU A 415 -34.11 -41.09 -3.42
C LEU A 415 -34.39 -42.54 -3.05
N THR A 416 -33.60 -43.10 -2.13
CA THR A 416 -33.78 -44.48 -1.68
C THR A 416 -35.11 -44.66 -0.94
N SER A 417 -35.50 -43.71 -0.08
CA SER A 417 -36.77 -43.79 0.65
C SER A 417 -37.97 -43.66 -0.28
N CYS A 418 -37.93 -42.69 -1.21
CA CYS A 418 -38.95 -42.47 -2.22
C CYS A 418 -39.15 -43.72 -3.11
N GLN A 419 -38.07 -44.35 -3.58
CA GLN A 419 -38.15 -45.59 -4.35
C GLN A 419 -38.71 -46.79 -3.56
N ASN A 420 -38.68 -46.73 -2.22
CA ASN A 420 -39.27 -47.75 -1.35
C ASN A 420 -40.72 -47.43 -0.95
N GLY A 421 -41.32 -46.38 -1.53
CA GLY A 421 -42.74 -46.04 -1.35
C GLY A 421 -43.04 -45.01 -0.27
N ASP A 422 -42.04 -44.28 0.23
CA ASP A 422 -42.25 -43.16 1.17
C ASP A 422 -42.59 -41.87 0.41
N MET A 423 -43.88 -41.52 0.39
CA MET A 423 -44.39 -40.37 -0.37
C MET A 423 -43.90 -39.03 0.19
N GLN A 424 -43.71 -38.91 1.51
CA GLN A 424 -43.14 -37.69 2.10
C GLN A 424 -41.70 -37.50 1.65
N ALA A 425 -40.94 -38.59 1.54
CA ALA A 425 -39.58 -38.51 1.02
C ALA A 425 -39.53 -38.19 -0.48
N CYS A 426 -40.55 -38.54 -1.27
CA CYS A 426 -40.67 -38.11 -2.66
C CYS A 426 -40.92 -36.61 -2.78
N ASP A 427 -41.81 -36.04 -1.95
CA ASP A 427 -42.07 -34.61 -1.92
C ASP A 427 -40.82 -33.82 -1.48
N ASP A 428 -40.14 -34.28 -0.43
CA ASP A 428 -38.89 -33.68 0.06
C ASP A 428 -37.78 -33.77 -1.01
N LEU A 429 -37.68 -34.91 -1.72
CA LEU A 429 -36.74 -35.08 -2.83
C LEU A 429 -37.03 -34.11 -3.97
N GLN A 430 -38.29 -33.88 -4.30
CA GLN A 430 -38.69 -32.93 -5.35
C GLN A 430 -38.30 -31.49 -5.00
N GLY A 431 -38.35 -31.13 -3.72
CA GLY A 431 -37.92 -29.81 -3.22
C GLY A 431 -36.41 -29.60 -3.24
N GLU A 432 -35.64 -30.67 -2.98
CA GLU A 432 -34.17 -30.61 -2.89
C GLU A 432 -33.47 -30.88 -4.24
N ALA A 433 -34.09 -31.63 -5.15
CA ALA A 433 -33.50 -32.01 -6.44
C ALA A 433 -33.58 -30.87 -7.47
N GLY A 434 -32.50 -30.69 -8.22
CA GLY A 434 -32.46 -29.75 -9.34
C GLY A 434 -33.38 -30.18 -10.49
N TRP A 435 -34.07 -29.23 -11.12
CA TRP A 435 -34.93 -29.49 -12.27
C TRP A 435 -34.19 -30.22 -13.41
N GLY A 436 -34.79 -31.29 -13.93
CA GLY A 436 -34.22 -32.10 -15.02
C GLY A 436 -33.09 -33.05 -14.61
N THR A 437 -32.87 -33.24 -13.31
CA THR A 437 -32.00 -34.32 -12.79
C THR A 437 -32.78 -35.64 -12.72
N THR A 438 -32.04 -36.75 -12.66
CA THR A 438 -32.62 -38.09 -12.49
C THR A 438 -33.41 -38.21 -11.19
N GLU A 439 -32.92 -37.60 -10.13
CA GLU A 439 -33.52 -37.54 -8.79
C GLU A 439 -34.88 -36.84 -8.84
N TYR A 440 -34.97 -35.73 -9.57
CA TYR A 440 -36.21 -34.99 -9.80
C TYR A 440 -37.24 -35.83 -10.58
N GLU A 441 -36.81 -36.59 -11.61
CA GLU A 441 -37.70 -37.47 -12.37
C GLU A 441 -38.25 -38.63 -11.53
N VAL A 442 -37.43 -39.20 -10.63
CA VAL A 442 -37.89 -40.24 -9.69
C VAL A 442 -38.89 -39.66 -8.69
N ALA A 443 -38.62 -38.47 -8.14
CA ALA A 443 -39.56 -37.78 -7.25
C ALA A 443 -40.90 -37.50 -7.95
N TRP A 444 -40.86 -36.96 -9.18
CA TRP A 444 -42.03 -36.66 -9.99
C TRP A 444 -42.89 -37.89 -10.34
N SER A 445 -42.25 -39.04 -10.49
CA SER A 445 -42.93 -40.32 -10.71
C SER A 445 -43.28 -41.05 -9.42
N CYS A 446 -43.14 -40.38 -8.27
CA CYS A 446 -43.40 -40.94 -6.94
C CYS A 446 -42.68 -42.27 -6.72
N GLY A 447 -41.41 -42.38 -7.13
CA GLY A 447 -40.65 -43.63 -7.02
C GLY A 447 -41.12 -44.76 -7.95
N GLY A 448 -41.92 -44.46 -8.98
CA GLY A 448 -42.59 -45.45 -9.83
C GLY A 448 -44.02 -45.79 -9.38
N HIS A 449 -44.58 -45.04 -8.42
CA HIS A 449 -45.97 -45.10 -7.99
C HIS A 449 -46.84 -44.07 -8.76
N TYR A 450 -48.12 -43.91 -8.40
CA TYR A 450 -49.07 -43.06 -9.14
C TYR A 450 -49.06 -41.61 -8.60
N PRO A 451 -48.54 -40.62 -9.33
CA PRO A 451 -48.80 -39.22 -9.03
C PRO A 451 -50.27 -38.87 -9.36
N ASP A 452 -50.84 -37.90 -8.65
CA ASP A 452 -52.11 -37.29 -9.05
C ASP A 452 -51.95 -36.49 -10.36
N GLY A 453 -53.07 -35.97 -10.90
CA GLY A 453 -53.05 -35.16 -12.14
C GLY A 453 -52.25 -33.86 -12.04
N TYR A 454 -51.79 -33.48 -10.85
CA TYR A 454 -51.02 -32.27 -10.56
C TYR A 454 -49.56 -32.56 -10.16
N GLY A 455 -49.15 -33.83 -10.09
CA GLY A 455 -47.79 -34.25 -9.77
C GLY A 455 -47.52 -34.46 -8.27
N ALA A 456 -48.55 -34.48 -7.42
CA ALA A 456 -48.41 -34.81 -6.00
C ALA A 456 -48.49 -36.34 -5.78
N CYS A 457 -47.67 -36.85 -4.87
CA CYS A 457 -47.60 -38.27 -4.57
C CYS A 457 -48.70 -38.68 -3.58
N VAL A 458 -49.60 -39.58 -4.01
CA VAL A 458 -50.74 -40.05 -3.22
C VAL A 458 -50.58 -41.51 -2.79
N ASP A 459 -50.80 -41.79 -1.50
CA ASP A 459 -50.76 -43.15 -0.95
C ASP A 459 -52.10 -43.87 -1.15
N ARG A 460 -52.19 -44.65 -2.24
CA ARG A 460 -53.41 -45.37 -2.59
C ARG A 460 -53.70 -46.62 -1.76
N GLU A 461 -52.80 -47.14 -0.92
CA GLU A 461 -53.18 -48.28 -0.06
C GLU A 461 -54.14 -47.85 1.06
N ALA A 462 -53.97 -46.62 1.55
CA ALA A 462 -54.92 -45.98 2.46
C ALA A 462 -56.24 -45.62 1.75
N GLU A 463 -56.17 -45.08 0.52
CA GLU A 463 -57.36 -44.68 -0.24
C GLU A 463 -58.14 -45.86 -0.84
N ALA A 464 -57.50 -46.99 -1.20
CA ALA A 464 -58.22 -48.13 -1.78
C ALA A 464 -59.25 -48.73 -0.81
N ALA A 465 -58.98 -48.70 0.50
CA ALA A 465 -59.93 -49.10 1.53
C ALA A 465 -61.09 -48.10 1.65
N GLU A 466 -60.82 -46.79 1.58
CA GLU A 466 -61.84 -45.73 1.61
C GLU A 466 -62.69 -45.72 0.33
N LEU A 467 -62.08 -45.86 -0.84
CA LEU A 467 -62.76 -45.99 -2.13
C LEU A 467 -63.66 -47.23 -2.15
N THR A 468 -63.22 -48.36 -1.59
CA THR A 468 -64.05 -49.56 -1.48
C THR A 468 -65.29 -49.30 -0.61
N VAL A 469 -65.15 -48.54 0.48
CA VAL A 469 -66.28 -48.12 1.33
C VAL A 469 -67.22 -47.19 0.58
N LEU A 470 -66.68 -46.18 -0.12
CA LEU A 470 -67.45 -45.22 -0.91
C LEU A 470 -68.19 -45.89 -2.07
N VAL A 471 -67.57 -46.84 -2.79
CA VAL A 471 -68.23 -47.67 -3.81
C VAL A 471 -69.39 -48.44 -3.21
N GLY A 472 -69.20 -49.08 -2.06
CA GLY A 472 -70.25 -49.83 -1.38
C GLY A 472 -71.42 -48.95 -0.92
N GLN A 473 -71.13 -47.74 -0.41
CA GLN A 473 -72.15 -46.77 0.00
C GLN A 473 -72.90 -46.18 -1.20
N CYS A 474 -72.18 -45.82 -2.27
CA CYS A 474 -72.76 -45.31 -3.50
C CYS A 474 -73.70 -46.33 -4.15
N GLN A 475 -73.26 -47.59 -4.29
CA GLN A 475 -74.10 -48.69 -4.80
C GLN A 475 -75.27 -49.04 -3.86
N ALA A 476 -75.18 -48.69 -2.58
CA ALA A 476 -76.29 -48.82 -1.63
C ALA A 476 -77.29 -47.65 -1.70
N GLY A 477 -77.03 -46.63 -2.52
CA GLY A 477 -77.92 -45.49 -2.76
C GLY A 477 -77.59 -44.22 -1.98
N ASP A 478 -76.41 -44.14 -1.35
CA ASP A 478 -75.92 -42.89 -0.75
C ASP A 478 -75.34 -41.98 -1.84
N MET A 479 -76.13 -40.99 -2.27
CA MET A 479 -75.75 -40.08 -3.35
C MET A 479 -74.60 -39.14 -2.95
N GLN A 480 -74.44 -38.82 -1.66
CA GLN A 480 -73.29 -38.04 -1.19
C GLN A 480 -72.03 -38.88 -1.30
N ALA A 481 -72.09 -40.16 -0.94
CA ALA A 481 -70.97 -41.07 -1.13
C ALA A 481 -70.64 -41.28 -2.62
N CYS A 482 -71.62 -41.25 -3.53
CA CYS A 482 -71.35 -41.26 -4.97
C CYS A 482 -70.62 -39.98 -5.44
N ASP A 483 -70.96 -38.82 -4.88
CA ASP A 483 -70.31 -37.55 -5.21
C ASP A 483 -68.88 -37.49 -4.66
N ASP A 484 -68.70 -37.90 -3.40
CA ASP A 484 -67.39 -38.00 -2.76
C ASP A 484 -66.53 -39.04 -3.51
N LEU A 485 -67.10 -40.15 -3.96
CA LEU A 485 -66.44 -41.16 -4.80
C LEU A 485 -65.99 -40.57 -6.14
N PHE A 486 -66.82 -39.74 -6.79
CA PHE A 486 -66.47 -39.09 -8.06
C PHE A 486 -65.18 -38.27 -7.93
N TRP A 487 -65.07 -37.47 -6.87
CA TRP A 487 -63.89 -36.63 -6.63
C TRP A 487 -62.68 -37.38 -6.10
N ALA A 488 -62.90 -38.47 -5.36
CA ALA A 488 -61.82 -39.31 -4.83
C ALA A 488 -61.29 -40.34 -5.85
N SER A 489 -62.09 -40.71 -6.85
CA SER A 489 -61.71 -41.67 -7.88
C SER A 489 -60.73 -41.07 -8.90
N GLY A 490 -59.84 -41.90 -9.44
CA GLY A 490 -58.98 -41.50 -10.54
C GLY A 490 -59.75 -41.44 -11.88
N TYR A 491 -59.25 -40.64 -12.81
CA TYR A 491 -59.81 -40.55 -14.17
C TYR A 491 -59.71 -41.89 -14.92
N GLU A 492 -60.79 -42.26 -15.63
CA GLU A 492 -61.05 -43.52 -16.32
C GLU A 492 -60.95 -44.79 -15.44
N THR A 493 -61.28 -44.68 -14.15
CA THR A 493 -61.29 -45.83 -13.23
C THR A 493 -62.65 -46.53 -13.12
N PRO A 494 -62.70 -47.84 -12.77
CA PRO A 494 -63.96 -48.51 -12.47
C PRO A 494 -64.78 -47.84 -11.36
N GLU A 495 -64.10 -47.26 -10.37
CA GLU A 495 -64.68 -46.51 -9.27
C GLU A 495 -65.34 -45.21 -9.76
N GLU A 496 -64.68 -44.47 -10.65
CA GLU A 496 -65.26 -43.29 -11.31
C GLU A 496 -66.50 -43.67 -12.12
N ALA A 497 -66.47 -44.80 -12.84
CA ALA A 497 -67.63 -45.27 -13.59
C ALA A 497 -68.83 -45.62 -12.69
N VAL A 498 -68.59 -46.11 -11.46
CA VAL A 498 -69.67 -46.33 -10.46
C VAL A 498 -70.23 -45.00 -9.98
N ALA A 499 -69.36 -44.00 -9.77
CA ALA A 499 -69.78 -42.66 -9.38
C ALA A 499 -70.57 -41.94 -10.48
N GLU A 500 -70.12 -42.01 -11.74
CA GLU A 500 -70.80 -41.41 -12.89
C GLU A 500 -72.20 -41.97 -13.16
N ASP A 501 -72.42 -43.25 -12.84
CA ASP A 501 -73.74 -43.91 -12.94
C ASP A 501 -74.55 -43.81 -11.63
N CYS A 502 -74.05 -43.04 -10.65
CA CYS A 502 -74.63 -42.88 -9.32
C CYS A 502 -75.01 -44.23 -8.67
N GLY A 503 -74.09 -45.18 -8.70
CA GLY A 503 -74.29 -46.52 -8.14
C GLY A 503 -75.31 -47.38 -8.92
N GLY A 504 -75.65 -47.00 -10.15
CA GLY A 504 -76.66 -47.66 -10.99
C GLY A 504 -78.09 -47.13 -10.82
N PHE A 505 -78.27 -46.06 -10.03
CA PHE A 505 -79.59 -45.46 -9.79
C PHE A 505 -79.97 -44.42 -10.85
N TYR A 506 -79.00 -43.80 -11.53
CA TYR A 506 -79.23 -42.79 -12.55
C TYR A 506 -78.25 -42.93 -13.73
N PRO A 507 -78.59 -43.72 -14.76
CA PRO A 507 -77.75 -43.84 -15.95
C PRO A 507 -77.83 -42.56 -16.81
N GLY A 508 -76.88 -41.66 -16.59
CA GLY A 508 -76.73 -40.40 -17.33
C GLY A 508 -75.26 -40.01 -17.42
N ARG A 509 -74.83 -39.48 -18.58
CA ARG A 509 -73.41 -39.13 -18.81
C ARG A 509 -73.01 -37.89 -18.00
N GLY A 510 -72.10 -38.08 -17.05
CA GLY A 510 -71.18 -37.07 -16.53
C GLY A 510 -71.82 -36.01 -15.64
N GLY A 511 -71.97 -36.28 -14.35
CA GLY A 511 -72.33 -35.26 -13.36
C GLY A 511 -72.43 -35.76 -11.92
N MET A 512 -72.41 -34.81 -10.99
CA MET A 512 -72.58 -35.01 -9.53
C MET A 512 -73.94 -35.64 -9.21
N CYS A 513 -73.96 -36.66 -8.37
CA CYS A 513 -75.16 -37.43 -8.01
C CYS A 513 -76.08 -36.73 -7.03
N VAL A 514 -75.61 -35.65 -6.40
CA VAL A 514 -76.39 -34.76 -5.55
C VAL A 514 -76.58 -33.42 -6.28
N TYR A 515 -77.82 -33.12 -6.68
CA TYR A 515 -78.23 -31.75 -6.98
C TYR A 515 -78.95 -31.19 -5.74
N THR A 516 -78.38 -30.17 -5.10
CA THR A 516 -79.06 -29.44 -4.02
C THR A 516 -80.25 -28.66 -4.59
N GLU A 517 -81.42 -28.78 -3.94
CA GLU A 517 -82.68 -28.08 -4.23
C GLU A 517 -82.58 -26.55 -4.03
N GLU A 518 -81.73 -25.86 -4.79
CA GLU A 518 -81.62 -24.40 -4.67
C GLU A 518 -81.83 -23.62 -5.96
N ASN A 519 -82.39 -24.22 -7.03
CA ASN A 519 -83.11 -23.46 -8.06
C ASN A 519 -84.03 -24.34 -8.92
N GLY A 520 -85.29 -24.48 -8.48
CA GLY A 520 -86.49 -24.59 -9.34
C GLY A 520 -86.60 -25.78 -10.29
#